data_AF-A0A968SLP7-F1
#
_entry.id   AF-A0A968SLP7-F1
#
_cell.length_a   1.000
_cell.length_b   1.000
_cell.length_c   1.000
_cell.angle_alpha   90.00
_cell.angle_beta   90.00
_cell.angle_gamma   90.00
#
_symmetry.space_group_name_H-M   'P 1'
#
loop_
_entity.id
_entity.type
_entity.pdbx_description
1 polymer ?
#
loop_
_entity_poly.entity_id
_entity_poly.type
_entity_poly.pdbx_seq_one_letter_code
_entity_poly.pdbx_strand_id
1 'polypeptide(L)'
;MIFTGSLDAKGFEAWLTTQLSPTLEERSVLIMENAPIHRKRQIKDLTRAAGHEVIFLPKYSPDLNNIEHDFRALKRARMYSREEESLDDVIRSYCVL
;
A
#
# COMPACT_ATOMS: atom_id res chain seq x y z
N MET A 1 9.83 -3.17 -3.05
CA MET A 1 9.34 -4.18 -4.01
C MET A 1 8.60 -3.44 -5.11
N ILE A 2 8.93 -3.69 -6.37
CA ILE A 2 8.25 -3.10 -7.53
C ILE A 2 7.53 -4.23 -8.29
N PHE A 3 6.26 -4.03 -8.62
CA PHE A 3 5.50 -4.94 -9.48
C PHE A 3 5.55 -4.46 -10.93
N THR A 4 5.77 -5.37 -11.88
CA THR A 4 5.67 -5.09 -13.31
C THR A 4 4.25 -5.34 -13.81
N GLY A 5 3.64 -4.35 -14.46
CA GLY A 5 2.28 -4.45 -14.96
C GLY A 5 1.22 -4.18 -13.88
N SER A 6 0.02 -4.74 -14.06
CA SER A 6 -1.11 -4.54 -13.15
C SER A 6 -1.13 -5.57 -12.04
N LEU A 7 -1.49 -5.14 -10.82
CA LEU A 7 -1.72 -6.02 -9.69
C LEU A 7 -3.19 -6.47 -9.65
N ASP A 8 -3.42 -7.77 -9.49
CA ASP A 8 -4.76 -8.35 -9.31
C ASP A 8 -5.03 -8.71 -7.84
N ALA A 9 -6.23 -9.25 -7.57
CA ALA A 9 -6.62 -9.63 -6.22
C ALA A 9 -5.70 -10.71 -5.61
N LYS A 10 -5.25 -11.69 -6.41
CA LYS A 10 -4.39 -12.77 -5.91
C LYS A 10 -2.99 -12.26 -5.58
N GLY A 11 -2.44 -11.41 -6.45
CA GLY A 11 -1.16 -10.76 -6.24
C GLY A 11 -1.18 -9.87 -4.99
N PHE A 12 -2.25 -9.09 -4.80
CA PHE A 12 -2.42 -8.28 -3.60
C PHE A 12 -2.47 -9.12 -2.32
N GLU A 13 -3.23 -10.22 -2.30
CA GLU A 13 -3.32 -11.10 -1.14
C GLU A 13 -2.01 -11.83 -0.83
N ALA A 14 -1.26 -12.24 -1.86
CA ALA A 14 0.07 -12.79 -1.71
C ALA A 14 1.04 -11.74 -1.12
N TRP A 15 0.97 -10.49 -1.59
CA TRP A 15 1.75 -9.40 -1.02
C TRP A 15 1.37 -9.11 0.43
N LEU A 16 0.07 -9.03 0.74
CA LEU A 16 -0.44 -8.80 2.09
C LEU A 16 0.14 -9.83 3.06
N THR A 17 0.10 -11.11 2.69
CA THR A 17 0.52 -12.21 3.57
C THR A 17 2.03 -12.41 3.65
N THR A 18 2.74 -12.26 2.54
CA THR A 18 4.18 -12.59 2.47
C THR A 18 5.09 -11.40 2.70
N GLN A 19 4.61 -10.18 2.46
CA GLN A 19 5.43 -8.97 2.55
C GLN A 19 4.94 -8.05 3.67
N LEU A 20 3.65 -7.70 3.70
CA LEU A 20 3.15 -6.73 4.68
C LEU A 20 3.02 -7.34 6.08
N SER A 21 2.26 -8.42 6.24
CA SER A 21 1.98 -9.01 7.56
C SER A 21 3.23 -9.31 8.39
N PRO A 22 4.35 -9.86 7.83
CA PRO A 22 5.55 -10.11 8.61
C PRO A 22 6.28 -8.85 9.11
N THR A 23 6.00 -7.69 8.53
CA THR A 23 6.61 -6.40 8.92
C THR A 23 5.79 -5.61 9.93
N LEU A 24 4.56 -6.05 10.22
CA LEU A 24 3.70 -5.36 11.17
C LEU A 24 4.11 -5.70 12.60
N GLU A 25 4.27 -4.66 13.41
CA GLU A 25 4.50 -4.76 14.85
C GLU A 25 3.16 -4.80 15.60
N GLU A 26 3.17 -5.39 16.80
CA GLU A 26 2.01 -5.54 17.70
C GLU A 26 0.67 -5.86 16.98
N ARG A 27 -0.45 -5.66 17.66
CA ARG A 27 -1.76 -5.77 17.00
C ARG A 27 -2.07 -4.48 16.25
N SER A 28 -1.73 -4.46 14.97
CA SER A 28 -2.01 -3.34 14.05
C SER A 28 -3.41 -3.35 13.42
N VAL A 29 -3.89 -2.18 12.99
CA VAL A 29 -5.12 -1.98 12.20
C VAL A 29 -4.77 -1.40 10.84
N LEU A 30 -5.08 -2.13 9.77
CA LEU A 30 -4.85 -1.72 8.40
C LEU A 30 -6.02 -0.85 7.92
N ILE A 31 -5.72 0.35 7.43
CA ILE A 31 -6.69 1.22 6.76
C ILE A 31 -6.53 1.04 5.26
N MET A 32 -7.63 0.74 4.55
CA MET A 32 -7.55 0.35 3.13
C MET A 32 -8.66 0.98 2.29
N GLU A 33 -8.32 1.54 1.12
CA GLU A 33 -9.33 2.04 0.20
C GLU A 33 -10.19 0.92 -0.41
N ASN A 34 -11.32 1.29 -1.01
CA ASN A 34 -12.33 0.35 -1.51
C ASN A 34 -12.10 0.00 -3.00
N ALA A 35 -10.91 -0.52 -3.33
CA ALA A 35 -10.55 -0.93 -4.68
C ALA A 35 -11.19 -2.27 -5.07
N PRO A 36 -11.52 -2.52 -6.36
CA PRO A 36 -12.13 -3.78 -6.81
C PRO A 36 -11.28 -5.03 -6.54
N ILE A 37 -9.95 -4.90 -6.51
CA ILE A 37 -9.05 -6.01 -6.20
C ILE A 37 -9.03 -6.35 -4.71
N HIS A 38 -9.52 -5.47 -3.84
CA HIS A 38 -9.60 -5.70 -2.40
C HIS A 38 -10.78 -6.59 -2.05
N ARG A 39 -10.59 -7.91 -2.17
CA ARG A 39 -11.60 -8.91 -1.78
C ARG A 39 -11.79 -8.92 -0.27
N LYS A 40 -12.69 -8.05 0.21
CA LYS A 40 -12.87 -7.71 1.62
C LYS A 40 -12.94 -8.90 2.57
N ARG A 41 -13.66 -9.96 2.20
CA ARG A 41 -13.75 -11.17 3.03
C ARG A 41 -12.39 -11.84 3.18
N GLN A 42 -11.73 -12.12 2.05
CA GLN A 42 -10.42 -12.76 2.04
C GLN A 42 -9.37 -11.93 2.79
N ILE A 43 -9.33 -10.61 2.57
CA ILE A 43 -8.40 -9.72 3.26
C ILE A 43 -8.67 -9.70 4.76
N LYS A 44 -9.94 -9.65 5.20
CA LYS A 44 -10.29 -9.74 6.64
C LYS A 44 -9.80 -11.04 7.26
N ASP A 45 -10.02 -12.16 6.58
CA ASP A 45 -9.63 -13.47 7.09
C ASP A 45 -8.10 -13.59 7.21
N LEU A 46 -7.37 -13.17 6.17
CA LEU A 46 -5.90 -13.16 6.16
C LEU A 46 -5.31 -12.22 7.22
N THR A 47 -5.86 -11.02 7.35
CA THR A 47 -5.40 -10.01 8.31
C THR A 47 -5.65 -10.49 9.74
N ARG A 48 -6.82 -11.06 10.02
CA ARG A 48 -7.17 -11.63 11.32
C ARG A 48 -6.34 -12.85 11.66
N ALA A 49 -6.06 -13.72 10.69
CA ALA A 49 -5.19 -14.89 10.89
C ALA A 49 -3.75 -14.48 11.27
N ALA A 50 -3.29 -13.32 10.79
CA ALA A 50 -2.02 -12.72 11.17
C ALA A 50 -2.06 -11.96 12.51
N GLY A 51 -3.22 -11.89 13.19
CA GLY A 51 -3.36 -11.19 14.48
C GLY A 51 -3.68 -9.69 14.37
N HIS A 52 -4.03 -9.20 13.19
CA HIS A 52 -4.32 -7.80 12.90
C HIS A 52 -5.79 -7.58 12.54
N GLU A 53 -6.18 -6.31 12.35
CA GLU A 53 -7.51 -5.95 11.85
C GLU A 53 -7.44 -5.10 10.59
N VAL A 54 -8.55 -5.00 9.85
CA VAL A 54 -8.65 -4.16 8.66
C VAL A 54 -9.95 -3.37 8.64
N ILE A 55 -9.85 -2.07 8.35
CA ILE A 55 -10.95 -1.15 8.13
C ILE A 55 -10.93 -0.70 6.67
N PHE A 56 -12.05 -0.87 5.98
CA PHE A 56 -12.22 -0.38 4.61
C PHE A 56 -12.87 0.99 4.61
N LEU A 57 -12.25 1.94 3.93
CA LEU A 57 -12.80 3.27 3.75
C LEU A 57 -14.05 3.26 2.85
N PRO A 58 -14.97 4.24 2.98
CA PRO A 58 -16.06 4.42 2.03
C PRO A 58 -15.54 4.68 0.61
N LYS A 59 -16.41 4.49 -0.39
CA LYS A 59 -16.05 4.79 -1.78
C LYS A 59 -15.85 6.30 -1.94
N TYR A 60 -14.85 6.68 -2.74
CA TYR A 60 -14.53 8.06 -3.08
C TYR A 60 -14.20 8.95 -1.86
N SER A 61 -13.52 8.38 -0.86
CA SER A 61 -13.06 9.09 0.33
C SER A 61 -11.52 9.21 0.38
N PRO A 62 -10.87 9.85 -0.62
CA PRO A 62 -9.42 10.02 -0.61
C PRO A 62 -8.93 10.95 0.52
N ASP A 63 -9.81 11.81 1.01
CA ASP A 63 -9.59 12.67 2.18
C ASP A 63 -9.38 11.88 3.48
N LEU A 64 -9.86 10.65 3.54
CA LEU A 64 -9.67 9.74 4.69
C LEU A 64 -8.43 8.84 4.55
N ASN A 65 -7.67 8.97 3.46
CA ASN A 65 -6.49 8.14 3.19
C ASN A 65 -5.22 9.00 3.16
N ASN A 66 -4.52 9.07 4.29
CA ASN A 66 -3.34 9.94 4.45
C ASN A 66 -2.23 9.67 3.42
N ILE A 67 -2.12 8.43 2.90
CA ILE A 67 -1.13 8.07 1.88
C ILE A 67 -1.29 8.87 0.57
N GLU A 68 -2.46 9.43 0.31
CA GLU A 68 -2.71 10.27 -0.89
C GLU A 68 -1.85 11.54 -0.89
N HIS A 69 -1.55 12.09 0.30
CA HIS A 69 -0.62 13.21 0.42
C HIS A 69 0.81 12.78 0.05
N ASP A 70 1.23 11.63 0.53
CA ASP A 70 2.58 11.10 0.30
C ASP A 70 2.76 10.70 -1.16
N PHE A 71 1.75 10.08 -1.79
CA PHE A 71 1.75 9.81 -3.22
C PHE A 71 1.79 11.07 -4.07
N ARG A 72 1.17 12.17 -3.63
CA ARG A 72 1.30 13.46 -4.33
C ARG A 72 2.74 13.97 -4.29
N ALA A 73 3.40 13.86 -3.14
CA ALA A 73 4.81 14.24 -2.99
C ALA A 73 5.73 13.35 -3.84
N LEU A 74 5.56 12.04 -3.79
CA LEU A 74 6.33 11.07 -4.57
C LEU A 74 6.16 11.25 -6.08
N LYS A 75 4.92 11.50 -6.56
CA LYS A 75 4.66 11.81 -7.98
C LYS A 75 5.38 13.09 -8.41
N ARG A 76 5.38 14.12 -7.56
CA ARG A 76 6.12 15.36 -7.82
C ARG A 76 7.62 15.10 -7.87
N ALA A 77 8.17 14.35 -6.91
CA ALA A 77 9.58 13.98 -6.90
C ALA A 77 9.98 13.23 -8.19
N ARG A 78 9.17 12.26 -8.61
CA ARG A 78 9.38 11.51 -9.86
C ARG A 78 9.30 12.40 -11.12
N MET A 79 8.46 13.42 -11.13
CA MET A 79 8.34 14.33 -12.27
C MET A 79 9.61 15.16 -12.50
N TYR A 80 10.36 15.42 -11.43
CA TYR A 80 11.59 16.23 -11.46
C TYR A 80 12.87 15.40 -11.25
N SER A 81 12.76 14.07 -11.16
CA SER A 81 13.90 13.18 -11.05
C SER A 81 14.68 13.13 -12.37
N ARG A 82 15.97 12.83 -12.31
CA ARG A 82 16.78 12.59 -13.50
C ARG A 82 16.36 11.30 -14.20
N GLU A 83 16.69 11.17 -15.47
CA GLU A 83 16.28 9.99 -16.26
C GLU A 83 16.92 8.70 -15.74
N GLU A 84 18.13 8.80 -15.20
CA GLU A 84 18.87 7.67 -14.65
C GLU A 84 18.43 7.28 -13.23
N GLU A 85 17.64 8.13 -12.55
CA GLU A 85 17.17 7.85 -11.19
C GLU A 85 16.07 6.78 -11.21
N SER A 86 16.34 5.68 -10.51
CA SER A 86 15.37 4.60 -10.39
C SER A 86 14.19 5.02 -9.50
N LEU A 87 13.05 4.32 -9.62
CA LEU A 87 11.91 4.57 -8.74
C LEU A 87 12.28 4.30 -7.26
N ASP A 88 13.15 3.32 -7.01
CA ASP A 88 13.65 3.02 -5.67
C ASP A 88 14.47 4.18 -5.11
N ASP A 89 15.30 4.84 -5.92
CA ASP A 89 16.08 6.02 -5.48
C ASP A 89 15.17 7.19 -5.11
N VAL A 90 14.15 7.44 -5.95
CA VAL A 90 13.14 8.47 -5.68
C VAL A 90 12.41 8.20 -4.37
N ILE A 91 11.93 6.97 -4.16
CA ILE A 91 11.23 6.58 -2.92
C ILE A 91 12.15 6.71 -1.70
N ARG A 92 13.39 6.22 -1.79
CA ARG A 92 14.36 6.32 -0.69
C ARG A 92 14.65 7.76 -0.31
N SER A 93 14.79 8.66 -1.28
CA SER A 93 15.03 10.09 -1.00
C SER A 93 13.89 10.75 -0.22
N TYR A 94 12.65 10.27 -0.39
CA TYR A 94 11.48 10.76 0.34
C TYR A 94 11.42 10.22 1.77
N CYS A 95 11.80 8.95 2.00
CA CYS A 95 11.75 8.29 3.31
C CYS A 95 12.86 8.71 4.30
N VAL A 96 13.84 9.53 3.87
CA VAL A 96 14.98 9.98 4.71
C VAL A 96 14.74 11.40 5.27
N LEU A 97 13.50 11.90 5.23
CA LEU A 97 13.06 13.06 6.00
C LEU A 97 12.60 12.64 7.41
#